data_AF-A0A3S9BHN5-F1
#
_entry.id   AF-A0A3S9BHN5-F1
#
_cell.length_a   1.000
_cell.length_b   1.000
_cell.length_c   1.000
_cell.angle_alpha   90.00
_cell.angle_beta   90.00
_cell.angle_gamma   90.00
#
_symmetry.space_group_name_H-M   'P 1'
#
loop_
_entity.id
_entity.type
_entity.pdbx_description
1 polymer ?
#
loop_
_entity_poly.entity_id
_entity_poly.type
_entity_poly.pdbx_seq_one_letter_code
_entity_poly.pdbx_strand_id
1 'polypeptide(L)'
;MIEVDMEIKSFLSMWLYCDQMSTYLARMVSHNRSDSVRHANLFSSVANELLEVAFRTRHPDGELACRVSRQGQVDRIELSFPCTPEERQFYREALSQVVGSESKHRYMNSISGDLAPSREVVLLELVVDYNATLRLEEAEADTIKLVVDLPLEDLPSEPA
;
A
#
# COMPACT_ATOMS: atom_id res chain seq x y z
N MET A 1 -0.66 -12.00 -13.32
CA MET A 1 -0.13 -11.92 -11.94
C MET A 1 1.34 -11.61 -12.04
N ILE A 2 1.82 -10.69 -11.21
CA ILE A 2 3.21 -10.27 -11.16
C ILE A 2 3.64 -10.35 -9.69
N GLU A 3 4.88 -10.73 -9.47
CA GLU A 3 5.46 -10.86 -8.13
C GLU A 3 6.90 -10.34 -8.20
N VAL A 4 7.25 -9.53 -7.21
CA VAL A 4 8.58 -8.96 -7.05
C VAL A 4 9.00 -9.19 -5.61
N ASP A 5 10.05 -9.98 -5.45
CA ASP A 5 10.59 -10.34 -4.15
C ASP A 5 12.05 -9.89 -4.06
N MET A 6 12.44 -9.42 -2.88
CA MET A 6 13.82 -9.08 -2.58
C MET A 6 14.12 -9.14 -1.09
N GLU A 7 15.38 -9.30 -0.73
CA GLU A 7 15.83 -9.19 0.66
C GLU A 7 15.43 -7.81 1.22
N ILE A 8 14.78 -7.80 2.41
CA ILE A 8 14.31 -6.55 3.01
C ILE A 8 15.47 -5.57 3.24
N LYS A 9 16.64 -6.07 3.63
CA LYS A 9 17.84 -5.26 3.83
C LYS A 9 18.28 -4.53 2.57
N SER A 10 18.22 -5.20 1.43
CA SER A 10 18.52 -4.61 0.13
C SER A 10 17.50 -3.54 -0.23
N PHE A 11 16.20 -3.80 -0.02
CA PHE A 11 15.15 -2.81 -0.20
C PHE A 11 15.35 -1.56 0.68
N LEU A 12 15.63 -1.74 1.97
CA LEU A 12 15.85 -0.65 2.94
C LEU A 12 17.11 0.17 2.68
N SER A 13 18.02 -0.31 1.82
CA SER A 13 19.27 0.40 1.53
C SER A 13 19.07 1.68 0.70
N MET A 14 17.96 1.79 -0.03
CA MET A 14 17.74 2.91 -0.94
C MET A 14 16.24 3.21 -1.15
N TRP A 15 15.81 4.38 -0.67
CA TRP A 15 14.43 4.87 -0.80
C TRP A 15 13.90 4.87 -2.23
N LEU A 16 14.78 5.08 -3.22
CA LEU A 16 14.43 5.08 -4.65
C LEU A 16 13.79 3.75 -5.10
N TYR A 17 13.98 2.65 -4.38
CA TYR A 17 13.33 1.40 -4.71
C TYR A 17 11.81 1.44 -4.58
N CYS A 18 11.24 2.28 -3.70
CA CYS A 18 9.78 2.49 -3.65
C CYS A 18 9.23 3.01 -4.99
N ASP A 19 9.85 4.06 -5.53
CA ASP A 19 9.48 4.68 -6.81
C ASP A 19 9.72 3.74 -8.01
N GLN A 20 10.87 3.06 -8.03
CA GLN A 20 11.23 2.16 -9.12
C GLN A 20 10.30 0.94 -9.19
N MET A 21 10.02 0.32 -8.04
CA MET A 21 9.13 -0.84 -7.96
C MET A 21 7.69 -0.45 -8.29
N SER A 22 7.17 0.64 -7.71
CA SER A 22 5.80 1.11 -7.98
C SER A 22 5.61 1.47 -9.45
N THR A 23 6.56 2.18 -10.06
CA THR A 23 6.54 2.53 -11.50
C THR A 23 6.59 1.28 -12.37
N TYR A 24 7.44 0.31 -12.04
CA TYR A 24 7.52 -0.96 -12.77
C TYR A 24 6.20 -1.72 -12.71
N LEU A 25 5.66 -1.91 -11.50
CA LEU A 25 4.39 -2.62 -11.29
C LEU A 25 3.25 -1.95 -12.06
N ALA A 26 3.09 -0.63 -11.92
CA ALA A 26 2.06 0.14 -12.59
C ALA A 26 2.09 -0.03 -14.11
N ARG A 27 3.27 0.06 -14.73
CA ARG A 27 3.44 -0.14 -16.17
C ARG A 27 3.01 -1.54 -16.61
N MET A 28 3.40 -2.55 -15.84
CA MET A 28 3.12 -3.92 -16.19
C MET A 28 1.65 -4.28 -16.06
N VAL A 29 0.95 -3.76 -15.05
CA VAL A 29 -0.46 -4.10 -14.81
C VAL A 29 -1.46 -3.22 -15.56
N SER A 30 -1.08 -2.00 -15.98
CA SER A 30 -2.04 -1.05 -16.55
C SER A 30 -2.22 -1.15 -18.07
N HIS A 31 -1.37 -1.90 -18.78
CA HIS A 31 -1.32 -1.91 -20.25
C HIS A 31 -2.63 -2.31 -20.96
N ASN A 32 -3.52 -3.01 -20.26
CA ASN A 32 -4.78 -3.53 -20.79
C ASN A 32 -6.01 -2.98 -20.04
N ARG A 33 -5.85 -1.83 -19.38
CA ARG A 33 -6.93 -1.07 -18.75
C ARG A 33 -7.52 -0.06 -19.72
N SER A 34 -8.76 0.35 -19.47
CA SER A 34 -9.54 1.20 -20.38
C SER A 34 -8.90 2.58 -20.58
N ASP A 35 -8.40 3.17 -19.50
CA ASP A 35 -7.49 4.32 -19.50
C ASP A 35 -6.18 3.91 -18.83
N SER A 36 -5.27 3.33 -19.62
CA SER A 36 -4.01 2.78 -19.12
C SER A 36 -3.10 3.83 -18.48
N VAL A 37 -3.18 5.09 -18.90
CA VAL A 37 -2.33 6.17 -18.38
C VAL A 37 -2.82 6.61 -17.01
N ARG A 38 -4.11 6.92 -16.88
CA ARG A 38 -4.73 7.23 -15.59
C ARG A 38 -4.55 6.09 -14.60
N HIS A 39 -4.82 4.87 -15.04
CA HIS A 39 -4.65 3.68 -14.21
C HIS A 39 -3.21 3.51 -13.73
N ALA A 40 -2.23 3.67 -14.62
CA ALA A 40 -0.81 3.58 -14.23
C ALA A 40 -0.45 4.63 -13.19
N ASN A 41 -0.89 5.88 -13.35
CA ASN A 41 -0.61 6.96 -12.40
C ASN A 41 -1.21 6.67 -11.01
N LEU A 42 -2.50 6.32 -10.96
CA LEU A 42 -3.17 5.99 -9.70
C LEU A 42 -2.54 4.76 -9.02
N PHE A 43 -2.25 3.72 -9.81
CA PHE A 43 -1.64 2.49 -9.30
C PHE A 43 -0.23 2.76 -8.78
N SER A 44 0.60 3.52 -9.49
CA SER A 44 1.96 3.84 -9.02
C SER A 44 1.93 4.64 -7.73
N SER A 45 1.02 5.60 -7.58
CA SER A 45 0.87 6.36 -6.34
C SER A 45 0.54 5.43 -5.16
N VAL A 46 -0.50 4.61 -5.28
CA VAL A 46 -0.88 3.66 -4.22
C VAL A 46 0.24 2.65 -3.91
N ALA A 47 0.85 2.08 -4.95
CA ALA A 47 1.92 1.11 -4.77
C ALA A 47 3.15 1.75 -4.09
N ASN A 48 3.49 3.00 -4.45
CA ASN A 48 4.58 3.72 -3.80
C ASN A 48 4.30 3.93 -2.32
N GLU A 49 3.12 4.45 -1.97
CA GLU A 49 2.69 4.66 -0.59
C GLU A 49 2.77 3.36 0.25
N LEU A 50 2.33 2.24 -0.31
CA LEU A 50 2.43 0.94 0.37
C LEU A 50 3.89 0.48 0.55
N LEU A 51 4.73 0.68 -0.47
CA LEU A 51 6.16 0.35 -0.38
C LEU A 51 6.87 1.24 0.64
N GLU A 52 6.48 2.51 0.78
CA GLU A 52 6.99 3.40 1.82
C GLU A 52 6.59 2.95 3.23
N VAL A 53 5.39 2.38 3.41
CA VAL A 53 4.99 1.76 4.67
C VAL A 53 5.93 0.60 5.03
N ALA A 54 6.24 -0.28 4.08
CA ALA A 54 7.20 -1.36 4.28
C ALA A 54 8.62 -0.83 4.51
N PHE A 55 9.04 0.23 3.79
CA PHE A 55 10.38 0.82 3.91
C PHE A 55 10.64 1.36 5.31
N ARG A 56 9.60 1.78 6.01
CA ARG A 56 9.78 2.30 7.37
C ARG A 56 10.01 1.18 8.39
N THR A 57 9.89 -0.11 8.05
CA THR A 57 10.07 -1.21 9.03
C THR A 57 11.45 -1.15 9.71
N ARG A 58 11.48 -1.61 10.95
CA ARG A 58 12.71 -1.72 11.75
C ARG A 58 13.28 -3.14 11.78
N HIS A 59 12.66 -4.10 11.10
CA HIS A 59 13.13 -5.47 11.04
C HIS A 59 14.04 -5.66 9.80
N PRO A 60 15.37 -5.82 9.98
CA PRO A 60 16.31 -5.79 8.86
C PRO A 60 16.47 -7.13 8.15
N ASP A 61 15.90 -8.21 8.70
CA ASP A 61 16.06 -9.57 8.18
C ASP A 61 14.76 -10.12 7.61
N GLY A 62 14.85 -10.92 6.56
CA GLY A 62 13.73 -11.53 5.86
C GLY A 62 13.55 -10.99 4.43
N GLU A 63 12.37 -11.22 3.87
CA GLU A 63 12.05 -10.88 2.48
C GLU A 63 10.90 -9.88 2.42
N LEU A 64 11.03 -8.92 1.52
CA LEU A 64 9.92 -8.14 0.98
C LEU A 64 9.35 -8.92 -0.20
N ALA A 65 8.04 -9.17 -0.20
CA ALA A 65 7.33 -9.76 -1.34
C ALA A 65 6.15 -8.87 -1.71
N CYS A 66 6.11 -8.42 -2.97
CA CYS A 66 5.01 -7.62 -3.51
C CYS A 66 4.37 -8.36 -4.68
N ARG A 67 3.14 -8.83 -4.47
CA ARG A 67 2.38 -9.58 -5.47
C ARG A 67 1.18 -8.77 -5.92
N VAL A 68 1.02 -8.66 -7.24
CA VAL A 68 -0.10 -8.00 -7.87
C VAL A 68 -0.90 -9.00 -8.69
N SER A 69 -2.20 -9.09 -8.38
CA SER A 69 -3.14 -9.94 -9.10
C SER A 69 -4.37 -9.14 -9.51
N ARG A 70 -5.09 -9.63 -10.51
CA ARG A 70 -6.32 -9.01 -11.01
C ARG A 70 -7.51 -9.90 -10.73
N GLN A 71 -8.58 -9.29 -10.24
CA GLN A 71 -9.87 -9.92 -9.97
C GLN A 71 -10.97 -9.07 -10.63
N GLY A 72 -11.14 -9.25 -11.94
CA GLY A 72 -12.03 -8.39 -12.74
C GLY A 72 -11.54 -6.94 -12.78
N GLN A 73 -12.34 -6.02 -12.26
CA GLN A 73 -11.99 -4.58 -12.19
C GLN A 73 -11.16 -4.19 -10.97
N VAL A 74 -10.98 -5.11 -10.03
CA VAL A 74 -10.17 -4.88 -8.84
C VAL A 74 -8.77 -5.41 -9.08
N ASP A 75 -7.76 -4.56 -8.93
CA ASP A 75 -6.39 -5.03 -8.76
C ASP A 75 -6.11 -5.22 -7.26
N ARG A 76 -5.45 -6.33 -6.92
CA ARG A 76 -5.04 -6.67 -5.55
C ARG A 76 -3.53 -6.56 -5.44
N ILE A 77 -3.07 -5.79 -4.48
CA ILE A 77 -1.68 -5.77 -4.00
C ILE A 77 -1.62 -6.57 -2.71
N GLU A 78 -0.76 -7.58 -2.66
CA GLU A 78 -0.36 -8.29 -1.45
C GLU A 78 1.10 -7.92 -1.16
N LEU A 79 1.31 -7.15 -0.09
CA LEU A 79 2.64 -6.71 0.33
C LEU A 79 3.01 -7.41 1.63
N SER A 80 3.96 -8.33 1.56
CA SER A 80 4.50 -9.04 2.71
C SER A 80 5.87 -8.50 3.07
N PHE A 81 6.10 -8.21 4.35
CA PHE A 81 7.38 -7.74 4.84
C PHE A 81 7.56 -8.09 6.32
N PRO A 82 8.81 -8.27 6.76
CA PRO A 82 9.09 -8.51 8.17
C PRO A 82 8.81 -7.24 8.98
N CYS A 83 8.38 -7.42 10.23
CA CYS A 83 8.10 -6.31 11.13
C CYS A 83 8.34 -6.74 12.58
N THR A 84 8.61 -5.77 13.46
CA THR A 84 8.71 -6.08 14.90
C THR A 84 7.33 -6.35 15.50
N PRO A 85 7.23 -7.02 16.67
CA PRO A 85 5.96 -7.22 17.36
C PRO A 85 5.19 -5.92 17.63
N GLU A 86 5.88 -4.83 17.93
CA GLU A 86 5.29 -3.50 18.14
C GLU A 86 4.70 -2.95 16.84
N GLU A 87 5.42 -3.10 15.72
CA GLU A 87 4.93 -2.68 14.41
C GLU A 87 3.71 -3.51 13.98
N ARG A 88 3.72 -4.82 14.24
CA ARG A 88 2.56 -5.69 14.00
C ARG A 88 1.34 -5.22 14.78
N GLN A 89 1.50 -4.93 16.06
CA GLN A 89 0.40 -4.45 16.91
C GLN A 89 -0.13 -3.11 16.39
N PHE A 90 0.77 -2.19 16.04
CA PHE A 90 0.43 -0.92 15.42
C PHE A 90 -0.42 -1.10 14.14
N TYR A 91 -0.01 -1.96 13.20
CA TYR A 91 -0.77 -2.19 11.98
C TYR A 91 -2.14 -2.82 12.23
N ARG A 92 -2.24 -3.73 13.22
CA ARG A 92 -3.51 -4.32 13.64
C ARG A 92 -4.46 -3.24 14.17
N GLU A 93 -3.97 -2.35 15.02
CA GLU A 93 -4.75 -1.24 15.59
C GLU A 93 -5.16 -0.25 14.50
N ALA A 94 -4.22 0.19 13.67
CA ALA A 94 -4.46 1.11 12.56
C ALA A 94 -5.55 0.57 11.62
N LEU A 95 -5.47 -0.69 11.21
CA LEU A 95 -6.47 -1.28 10.31
C LEU A 95 -7.83 -1.51 10.99
N SER A 96 -7.86 -1.88 12.28
CA SER A 96 -9.12 -1.95 13.04
C SER A 96 -9.83 -0.60 13.10
N GLN A 97 -9.04 0.48 13.15
CA GLN A 97 -9.55 1.83 13.12
C GLN A 97 -10.04 2.21 11.73
N VAL A 98 -9.27 1.95 10.67
CA VAL A 98 -9.59 2.29 9.27
C VAL A 98 -10.92 1.67 8.80
N VAL A 99 -11.28 0.47 9.26
CA VAL A 99 -12.52 -0.24 8.88
C VAL A 99 -13.81 0.41 9.46
N GLY A 100 -13.69 1.40 10.35
CA GLY A 100 -14.84 2.13 10.93
C GLY A 100 -15.35 3.31 10.08
N SER A 101 -16.64 3.66 10.23
CA SER A 101 -17.35 4.72 9.48
C SER A 101 -16.82 6.15 9.65
N GLU A 102 -15.76 6.36 10.44
CA GLU A 102 -15.14 7.65 10.73
C GLU A 102 -13.76 7.84 10.07
N SER A 103 -13.39 7.00 9.09
CA SER A 103 -12.10 7.08 8.37
C SER A 103 -11.83 8.49 7.81
N LYS A 104 -12.81 9.11 7.15
CA LYS A 104 -12.69 10.46 6.59
C LYS A 104 -12.46 11.55 7.64
N HIS A 105 -13.16 11.50 8.77
CA HIS A 105 -13.00 12.49 9.85
C HIS A 105 -11.62 12.37 10.52
N ARG A 106 -11.10 11.14 10.68
CA ARG A 106 -9.76 10.91 11.20
C ARG A 106 -8.66 11.34 10.25
N TYR A 107 -8.80 11.07 8.95
CA TYR A 107 -7.86 11.54 7.93
C TYR A 107 -7.70 13.07 8.00
N MET A 108 -8.82 13.81 8.02
CA MET A 108 -8.80 15.28 8.13
C MET A 108 -8.14 15.79 9.42
N ASN A 109 -8.30 15.07 10.54
CA ASN A 109 -7.66 15.44 11.80
C ASN A 109 -6.16 15.12 11.81
N SER A 110 -5.72 14.07 11.10
CA SER A 110 -4.31 13.68 11.05
C SER A 110 -3.44 14.52 10.11
N ILE A 111 -4.01 15.04 9.01
CA ILE A 111 -3.31 15.92 8.07
C ILE A 111 -3.14 17.37 8.59
N SER A 112 -3.78 17.70 9.72
CA SER A 112 -3.73 19.04 10.32
C SER A 112 -2.46 19.31 11.15
N GLY A 113 -1.49 18.39 11.16
CA GLY A 113 -0.23 18.50 11.91
C GLY A 113 1.01 18.62 11.01
N ASP A 114 2.02 19.39 11.47
CA ASP A 114 3.27 19.72 10.76
C ASP A 114 4.31 18.57 10.69
N LEU A 115 3.92 17.31 10.94
CA LEU A 115 4.82 16.14 10.88
C LEU A 115 4.58 15.32 9.61
N ALA A 116 5.65 14.68 9.10
CA ALA A 116 5.54 13.71 8.02
C ALA A 116 4.42 12.69 8.32
N PRO A 117 3.54 12.36 7.36
CA PRO A 117 2.36 11.56 7.62
C PRO A 117 2.75 10.23 8.26
N SER A 118 2.13 9.94 9.42
CA SER A 118 2.34 8.66 10.10
C SER A 118 1.89 7.52 9.19
N ARG A 119 2.38 6.29 9.43
CA ARG A 119 1.99 5.12 8.63
C ARG A 119 0.46 4.89 8.64
N GLU A 120 -0.24 5.31 9.70
CA GLU A 120 -1.71 5.32 9.77
C GLU A 120 -2.35 6.27 8.76
N VAL A 121 -1.77 7.46 8.55
CA VAL A 121 -2.30 8.45 7.60
C VAL A 121 -2.25 7.90 6.18
N VAL A 122 -1.16 7.23 5.82
CA VAL A 122 -1.02 6.57 4.52
C VAL A 122 -2.11 5.50 4.33
N LEU A 123 -2.34 4.62 5.33
CA LEU A 123 -3.40 3.61 5.25
C LEU A 123 -4.80 4.22 5.16
N LEU A 124 -5.04 5.36 5.82
CA LEU A 124 -6.30 6.11 5.72
C LEU A 124 -6.48 6.75 4.35
N GLU A 125 -5.43 7.33 3.79
CA GLU A 125 -5.41 7.93 2.45
C GLU A 125 -5.84 6.91 1.39
N LEU A 126 -5.31 5.68 1.48
CA LEU A 126 -5.70 4.60 0.57
C LEU A 126 -7.21 4.30 0.59
N VAL A 127 -7.85 4.33 1.76
CA VAL A 127 -9.30 4.13 1.85
C VAL A 127 -10.07 5.34 1.34
N VAL A 128 -9.66 6.55 1.73
CA VAL A 128 -10.44 7.76 1.47
C VAL A 128 -10.31 8.19 0.01
N ASP A 129 -9.10 8.21 -0.52
CA ASP A 129 -8.80 8.80 -1.83
C ASP A 129 -8.91 7.77 -2.96
N TYR A 130 -8.66 6.49 -2.67
CA TYR A 130 -8.66 5.42 -3.67
C TYR A 130 -9.78 4.39 -3.49
N ASN A 131 -10.67 4.60 -2.51
CA ASN A 131 -11.74 3.65 -2.16
C ASN A 131 -11.20 2.21 -1.94
N ALA A 132 -9.98 2.10 -1.41
CA ALA A 132 -9.32 0.82 -1.23
C ALA A 132 -9.94 0.02 -0.09
N THR A 133 -9.94 -1.30 -0.21
CA THR A 133 -10.23 -2.20 0.92
C THR A 133 -8.93 -2.81 1.43
N LEU A 134 -8.63 -2.62 2.72
CA LEU A 134 -7.40 -3.11 3.33
C LEU A 134 -7.69 -4.25 4.32
N ARG A 135 -6.78 -5.23 4.35
CA ARG A 135 -6.77 -6.33 5.31
C ARG A 135 -5.34 -6.62 5.76
N LEU A 136 -5.20 -7.02 7.01
CA LEU A 136 -3.96 -7.59 7.54
C LEU A 136 -4.12 -9.10 7.59
N GLU A 137 -3.20 -9.82 6.96
CA GLU A 137 -3.03 -11.25 7.15
C GLU A 137 -1.74 -11.47 7.93
N GLU A 138 -1.82 -12.29 8.99
CA GLU A 138 -0.64 -12.71 9.74
C GLU A 138 0.01 -13.87 9.00
N ALA A 139 1.29 -13.72 8.69
CA ALA A 139 2.12 -14.76 8.10
C ALA A 139 2.94 -15.45 9.22
N GLU A 140 4.09 -16.02 8.88
CA GLU A 140 5.02 -16.60 9.85
C GLU A 140 5.50 -15.58 10.90
N ALA A 141 6.24 -16.07 11.92
CA ALA A 141 6.40 -15.43 13.23
C ALA A 141 6.76 -13.94 13.25
N ASP A 142 7.43 -13.40 12.24
CA ASP A 142 7.89 -12.00 12.12
C ASP A 142 7.43 -11.28 10.85
N THR A 143 6.51 -11.86 10.08
CA THR A 143 6.03 -11.29 8.81
C THR A 143 4.55 -10.92 8.89
N ILE A 144 4.20 -9.78 8.31
CA ILE A 144 2.81 -9.42 8.03
C ILE A 144 2.59 -9.36 6.53
N LYS A 145 1.35 -9.54 6.12
CA LYS A 145 0.88 -9.25 4.77
C LYS A 145 -0.22 -8.20 4.80
N LEU A 146 0.03 -7.07 4.17
CA LEU A 146 -1.00 -6.08 3.85
C LEU A 146 -1.64 -6.46 2.51
N VAL A 147 -2.94 -6.70 2.52
CA VAL A 147 -3.73 -6.99 1.32
C VAL A 147 -4.59 -5.77 1.01
N VAL A 148 -4.41 -5.20 -0.18
CA VAL A 148 -5.09 -3.99 -0.63
C VAL A 148 -5.81 -4.27 -1.95
N ASP A 149 -7.12 -4.15 -1.93
CA ASP A 149 -7.98 -4.26 -3.12
C ASP A 149 -8.32 -2.86 -3.64
N LEU A 150 -8.05 -2.64 -4.94
CA LEU A 150 -8.10 -1.33 -5.60
C LEU A 150 -9.08 -1.31 -6.78
N PRO A 151 -10.26 -0.69 -6.64
CA PRO A 151 -11.24 -0.54 -7.72
C PRO A 151 -10.97 0.72 -8.58
N LEU A 152 -9.77 0.86 -9.13
CA LEU A 152 -9.31 2.14 -9.72
C LEU A 152 -10.09 2.58 -10.98
N GLU A 153 -10.65 1.64 -11.75
CA GLU A 153 -11.46 1.98 -12.93
C GLU A 153 -12.82 2.59 -12.57
N ASP A 154 -13.30 2.39 -11.34
CA ASP A 154 -14.57 2.92 -10.85
C ASP A 154 -14.42 4.29 -10.16
N LEU A 155 -13.18 4.76 -9.97
CA LEU A 155 -12.93 6.05 -9.34
C LEU A 155 -13.36 7.19 -10.28
N PRO A 156 -14.18 8.13 -9.80
CA PRO A 156 -14.60 9.26 -10.62
C PRO A 156 -13.38 10.06 -11.07
N SER A 157 -13.41 10.55 -12.31
CA SER A 157 -12.50 11.61 -12.72
C SER A 157 -12.74 12.80 -11.81
N GLU A 158 -11.71 13.34 -11.16
CA GLU A 158 -11.85 14.62 -10.44
C GLU A 158 -12.61 15.61 -11.32
N PRO A 159 -13.60 16.34 -10.79
CA PRO A 159 -14.22 17.39 -11.55
C PRO A 159 -13.15 18.43 -11.88
N ALA A 160 -13.00 18.71 -13.18
CA ALA A 160 -12.13 19.75 -13.72
C ALA A 160 -12.49 21.16 -13.18
#